data_AF-A0A915E1V3-F1
#
_entry.id   AF-A0A915E1V3-F1
#
_cell.length_a   1.000
_cell.length_b   1.000
_cell.length_c   1.000
_cell.angle_alpha   90.00
_cell.angle_beta   90.00
_cell.angle_gamma   90.00
#
_symmetry.space_group_name_H-M   'P 1'
#
loop_
_entity.id
_entity.type
_entity.pdbx_description
1 polymer ?
#
loop_
_entity_poly.entity_id
_entity_poly.type
_entity_poly.pdbx_seq_one_letter_code
_entity_poly.pdbx_strand_id
1 'polypeptide(L)'
;MTEIGDNMMLGFLQCISLALHNQFGLERLLIISHLCTLISKVFEISLQYSCEVDVFGEASNALYSLICLNKENFSMYVGQLLNQPENAPHAARIQEAFCRLLPDGHLELGRLEKRSFHDRLDKFLVEIHGLLCLT
;
A
#
# COMPACT_ATOMS: atom_id res chain seq x y z
N MET A 1 17.12 -10.23 14.76
CA MET A 1 15.66 -10.30 14.98
C MET A 1 14.92 -10.23 13.64
N THR A 2 15.49 -10.82 12.58
CA THR A 2 15.24 -10.42 11.18
C THR A 2 14.68 -11.56 10.30
N GLU A 3 15.14 -12.81 10.46
CA GLU A 3 14.66 -13.93 9.62
C GLU A 3 13.17 -14.29 9.76
N ILE A 4 12.57 -14.07 10.93
CA ILE A 4 11.18 -14.43 11.19
C ILE A 4 10.21 -13.42 10.53
N GLY A 5 10.59 -12.15 10.48
CA GLY A 5 9.83 -11.11 9.79
C GLY A 5 9.87 -11.29 8.27
N ASP A 6 11.05 -11.59 7.74
CA ASP A 6 11.27 -11.78 6.29
C ASP A 6 10.52 -13.01 5.76
N ASN A 7 10.53 -14.12 6.52
CA ASN A 7 9.78 -15.32 6.15
C ASN A 7 8.26 -15.14 6.22
N MET A 8 7.74 -14.34 7.16
CA MET A 8 6.31 -14.03 7.24
C MET A 8 5.86 -13.12 6.10
N MET A 9 6.66 -12.12 5.72
CA MET A 9 6.37 -11.24 4.59
C MET A 9 6.44 -11.97 3.25
N LEU A 10 7.43 -12.86 3.06
CA LEU A 10 7.51 -13.71 1.87
C LEU A 10 6.31 -14.65 1.77
N GLY A 11 5.89 -15.27 2.88
CA GLY A 11 4.68 -16.09 2.93
C GLY A 11 3.42 -15.30 2.59
N PHE A 12 3.30 -14.07 3.09
CA PHE A 12 2.19 -13.17 2.77
C PHE A 12 2.13 -12.81 1.28
N LEU A 13 3.27 -12.47 0.69
CA LEU A 13 3.40 -12.16 -0.74
C LEU A 13 3.14 -13.38 -1.63
N GLN A 14 3.52 -14.57 -1.19
CA GLN A 14 3.18 -15.82 -1.86
C GLN A 14 1.68 -16.08 -1.85
N CYS A 15 1.01 -15.86 -0.71
CA CYS A 15 -0.44 -15.95 -0.59
C CYS A 15 -1.17 -14.95 -1.50
N ILE A 16 -0.68 -13.72 -1.61
CA ILE A 16 -1.21 -12.73 -2.57
C ILE A 16 -1.03 -13.21 -4.00
N SER A 17 0.16 -13.72 -4.36
CA SER A 17 0.44 -14.25 -5.70
C SER A 17 -0.44 -15.44 -6.06
N LEU A 18 -0.73 -16.32 -5.10
CA LEU A 18 -1.64 -17.45 -5.24
C LEU A 18 -3.11 -17.01 -5.37
N ALA A 19 -3.55 -16.05 -4.55
CA ALA A 19 -4.90 -15.47 -4.64
C ALA A 19 -5.15 -14.77 -5.99
N LEU A 20 -4.10 -14.21 -6.59
CA LEU A 20 -4.14 -13.62 -7.92
C LEU A 20 -4.18 -14.66 -9.05
N HIS A 21 -3.55 -15.83 -8.87
CA HIS A 21 -3.51 -16.90 -9.88
C HIS A 21 -4.72 -17.85 -9.84
N ASN A 22 -5.46 -17.91 -8.74
CA ASN A 22 -6.59 -18.84 -8.61
C ASN A 22 -7.84 -18.29 -9.33
N GLN A 23 -8.25 -18.98 -10.40
CA GLN A 23 -9.47 -18.69 -11.16
C GLN A 23 -10.65 -19.47 -10.54
N PHE A 24 -11.69 -18.73 -10.10
CA PHE A 24 -13.05 -19.14 -9.69
C PHE A 24 -13.34 -19.44 -8.19
N GLY A 25 -14.32 -18.71 -7.61
CA GLY A 25 -15.00 -19.03 -6.33
C GLY A 25 -15.37 -17.84 -5.42
N LEU A 26 -16.44 -17.96 -4.61
CA LEU A 26 -16.79 -17.05 -3.49
C LEU A 26 -15.61 -16.87 -2.52
N GLU A 27 -14.79 -17.91 -2.38
CA GLU A 27 -13.56 -17.92 -1.60
C GLU A 27 -12.56 -16.85 -2.05
N ARG A 28 -12.46 -16.56 -3.36
CA ARG A 28 -11.61 -15.48 -3.88
C ARG A 28 -12.07 -14.12 -3.35
N LEU A 29 -13.38 -13.87 -3.27
CA LEU A 29 -13.91 -12.59 -2.77
C LEU A 29 -13.61 -12.44 -1.28
N LEU A 30 -13.72 -13.53 -0.50
CA LEU A 30 -13.37 -13.52 0.93
C LEU A 30 -11.87 -13.30 1.14
N ILE A 31 -11.02 -13.95 0.34
CA ILE A 31 -9.56 -13.76 0.40
C ILE A 31 -9.19 -12.33 0.00
N ILE A 32 -9.74 -11.79 -1.08
CA ILE A 32 -9.50 -10.40 -1.49
C ILE A 32 -9.96 -9.44 -0.39
N SER A 33 -11.15 -9.64 0.16
CA SER A 33 -11.66 -8.83 1.27
C SER A 33 -10.71 -8.85 2.46
N HIS A 34 -10.23 -10.03 2.86
CA HIS A 34 -9.25 -10.19 3.94
C HIS A 34 -7.90 -9.55 3.61
N LEU A 35 -7.40 -9.68 2.38
CA LEU A 35 -6.15 -9.04 1.95
C LEU A 35 -6.28 -7.51 1.97
N CYS A 36 -7.45 -6.97 1.60
CA CYS A 36 -7.70 -5.53 1.60
C CYS A 36 -7.66 -4.93 3.01
N THR A 37 -7.99 -5.68 4.07
CA THR A 37 -7.87 -5.16 5.45
C THR A 37 -6.42 -4.89 5.85
N LEU A 38 -5.46 -5.41 5.09
CA LEU A 38 -4.03 -5.22 5.35
C LEU A 38 -3.45 -3.98 4.68
N ILE A 39 -4.23 -3.28 3.84
CA ILE A 39 -3.79 -2.08 3.13
C ILE A 39 -3.26 -1.02 4.10
N SER A 40 -4.02 -0.70 5.15
CA SER A 40 -3.60 0.27 6.16
C SER A 40 -2.30 -0.16 6.83
N LYS A 41 -2.20 -1.44 7.20
CA LYS A 41 -1.03 -1.96 7.91
C LYS A 41 0.22 -1.96 7.05
N VAL A 42 0.11 -2.37 5.79
CA VAL A 42 1.24 -2.36 4.85
C VAL A 42 1.66 -0.93 4.52
N PHE A 43 0.71 0.00 4.44
CA PHE A 43 1.01 1.43 4.29
C PHE A 43 1.78 1.97 5.51
N GLU A 44 1.33 1.69 6.73
CA GLU A 44 2.06 2.04 7.96
C GLU A 44 3.48 1.47 8.00
N ILE A 45 3.64 0.20 7.61
CA ILE A 45 4.97 -0.46 7.51
C ILE A 45 5.85 0.29 6.50
N SER A 46 5.29 0.67 5.35
CA SER A 46 6.02 1.42 4.32
C SER A 46 6.52 2.77 4.85
N LEU A 47 5.75 3.44 5.72
CA LEU A 47 6.16 4.68 6.37
C LEU A 47 7.23 4.43 7.45
N GLN A 48 6.96 3.48 8.35
CA GLN A 48 7.79 3.20 9.53
C GLN A 48 9.18 2.68 9.16
N TYR A 49 9.26 1.84 8.12
CA TYR A 49 10.50 1.19 7.68
C TYR A 49 11.02 1.77 6.36
N SER A 50 10.68 3.02 6.05
CA SER A 50 11.10 3.71 4.82
C SER A 50 12.63 3.78 4.63
N CYS A 51 13.40 3.73 5.71
CA CYS A 51 14.87 3.72 5.65
C CYS A 51 15.47 2.30 5.49
N GLU A 52 14.68 1.25 5.70
CA GLU A 52 15.13 -0.14 5.61
C GLU A 52 14.86 -0.66 4.20
N VAL A 53 15.87 -0.58 3.32
CA VAL A 53 15.74 -0.80 1.86
C VAL A 53 14.97 -2.08 1.51
N ASP A 54 15.30 -3.20 2.15
CA ASP A 54 14.67 -4.49 1.86
C ASP A 54 13.20 -4.52 2.31
N VAL A 55 12.94 -4.07 3.54
CA VAL A 55 11.57 -4.03 4.10
C VAL A 55 10.70 -3.06 3.34
N PHE A 56 11.22 -1.87 2.99
CA PHE A 56 10.52 -0.87 2.21
C PHE A 56 10.20 -1.37 0.79
N GLY A 57 11.17 -2.02 0.14
CA GLY A 57 10.98 -2.63 -1.18
C GLY A 57 9.83 -3.64 -1.19
N GLU A 58 9.80 -4.53 -0.18
CA GLU A 58 8.74 -5.54 -0.06
C GLU A 58 7.39 -4.94 0.35
N ALA A 59 7.38 -3.98 1.28
CA ALA A 59 6.15 -3.29 1.69
C ALA A 59 5.54 -2.49 0.53
N SER A 60 6.37 -1.83 -0.28
CA SER A 60 5.94 -1.13 -1.49
C SER A 60 5.33 -2.08 -2.52
N ASN A 61 5.99 -3.23 -2.78
CA ASN A 61 5.47 -4.26 -3.67
C ASN A 61 4.14 -4.85 -3.18
N ALA A 62 4.04 -5.13 -1.89
CA ALA A 62 2.83 -5.61 -1.24
C ALA A 62 1.70 -4.59 -1.39
N LEU A 63 1.96 -3.34 -1.01
CA LEU A 63 1.00 -2.25 -1.05
C LEU A 63 0.45 -2.05 -2.46
N TYR A 64 1.32 -1.95 -3.47
CA TYR A 64 0.89 -1.82 -4.85
C TYR A 64 0.02 -2.99 -5.32
N SER A 65 0.39 -4.22 -4.94
CA SER A 65 -0.37 -5.42 -5.30
C SER A 65 -1.77 -5.41 -4.65
N LEU A 66 -1.87 -4.96 -3.39
CA LEU A 66 -3.15 -4.79 -2.70
C LEU A 66 -4.00 -3.68 -3.33
N ILE A 67 -3.40 -2.57 -3.74
CA ILE A 67 -4.11 -1.50 -4.44
C ILE A 67 -4.63 -1.98 -5.80
N CYS A 68 -3.85 -2.78 -6.54
CA CYS A 68 -4.31 -3.40 -7.79
C CYS A 68 -5.50 -4.35 -7.56
N LEU A 69 -5.52 -5.06 -6.44
CA LEU A 69 -6.63 -5.94 -6.05
C LEU A 69 -7.91 -5.15 -5.76
N ASN A 70 -7.80 -4.00 -5.09
CA ASN A 70 -8.93 -3.15 -4.75
C ASN A 70 -8.53 -1.68 -4.55
N LYS A 71 -8.55 -0.91 -5.65
CA LYS A 71 -8.25 0.54 -5.63
C LYS A 71 -9.26 1.32 -4.78
N GLU A 72 -10.52 0.91 -4.77
CA GLU A 72 -11.57 1.58 -4.00
C GLU A 72 -11.31 1.48 -2.50
N ASN A 73 -10.86 0.32 -2.01
CA ASN A 73 -10.51 0.14 -0.60
C ASN A 73 -9.36 1.05 -0.17
N PHE A 74 -8.31 1.16 -0.99
CA PHE A 74 -7.24 2.12 -0.74
C PHE A 74 -7.75 3.57 -0.76
N SER A 75 -8.64 3.91 -1.69
CA SER A 75 -9.22 5.26 -1.78
C SER A 75 -10.08 5.60 -0.56
N MET A 76 -10.84 4.63 -0.03
CA MET A 76 -11.58 4.77 1.21
C MET A 76 -10.65 4.98 2.41
N TYR A 77 -9.57 4.21 2.49
CA TYR A 77 -8.55 4.37 3.53
C TYR A 77 -7.91 5.78 3.50
N VAL A 78 -7.53 6.27 2.32
CA VAL A 78 -7.03 7.64 2.15
C VAL A 78 -8.08 8.67 2.57
N GLY A 79 -9.35 8.46 2.21
CA GLY A 79 -10.44 9.33 2.65
C GLY A 79 -10.61 9.35 4.17
N GLN A 80 -10.41 8.22 4.85
CA GLN A 80 -10.43 8.15 6.31
C GLN A 80 -9.28 8.96 6.92
N LEU A 81 -8.06 8.81 6.41
CA LEU A 81 -6.90 9.60 6.84
C LEU A 81 -7.14 11.11 6.68
N LEU A 82 -7.63 11.54 5.52
CA LEU A 82 -7.87 12.96 5.24
C LEU A 82 -8.96 13.59 6.12
N ASN A 83 -9.89 12.78 6.63
CA ASN A 83 -10.96 13.23 7.52
C ASN A 83 -10.54 13.26 9.00
N GLN A 84 -9.32 12.84 9.34
CA GLN A 84 -8.83 12.92 10.71
C GLN A 84 -8.56 14.39 11.10
N PRO A 85 -8.97 14.83 12.31
CA PRO A 85 -8.72 16.20 12.79
C PRO A 85 -7.23 16.60 12.74
N GLU A 86 -6.33 15.66 13.02
CA GLU A 86 -4.88 15.83 13.03
C GLU A 86 -4.34 16.16 11.63
N ASN A 87 -4.99 15.63 10.59
CA ASN A 87 -4.61 15.83 9.19
C ASN A 87 -5.28 17.05 8.55
N ALA A 88 -6.33 17.59 9.17
CA ALA A 88 -7.10 18.72 8.64
C ALA A 88 -6.24 19.95 8.25
N PRO A 89 -5.20 20.36 9.01
CA PRO A 89 -4.34 21.49 8.64
C PRO A 89 -3.56 21.28 7.34
N HIS A 90 -3.35 20.02 6.93
CA HIS A 90 -2.53 19.63 5.79
C HIS A 90 -3.30 18.82 4.73
N ALA A 91 -4.61 18.67 4.90
CA ALA A 91 -5.44 17.75 4.10
C ALA A 91 -5.29 17.96 2.58
N ALA A 92 -5.29 19.21 2.11
CA ALA A 92 -5.13 19.51 0.68
C ALA A 92 -3.77 19.02 0.12
N ARG A 93 -2.69 19.19 0.89
CA ARG A 93 -1.34 18.76 0.48
C ARG A 93 -1.19 17.24 0.56
N ILE A 94 -1.74 16.63 1.61
CA ILE A 94 -1.77 15.17 1.75
C ILE A 94 -2.56 14.55 0.57
N GLN A 95 -3.72 15.13 0.22
CA GLN A 95 -4.54 14.68 -0.90
C GLN A 95 -3.78 14.77 -2.22
N GLU A 96 -3.12 15.90 -2.49
CA GLU A 96 -2.32 16.08 -3.70
C GLU A 96 -1.17 15.06 -3.80
N ALA A 97 -0.50 14.79 -2.67
CA ALA A 97 0.53 13.77 -2.58
C ALA A 97 -0.02 12.37 -2.92
N PHE A 98 -1.22 12.01 -2.43
CA PHE A 98 -1.88 10.76 -2.79
C PHE A 98 -2.28 10.68 -4.27
N CYS A 99 -2.75 11.79 -4.86
CA CYS A 99 -3.02 11.86 -6.31
C CYS A 99 -1.75 11.64 -7.14
N ARG A 100 -0.60 12.15 -6.68
CA ARG A 100 0.71 11.88 -7.29
C ARG A 100 1.15 10.43 -7.10
N LEU A 101 0.90 9.84 -5.94
CA LEU A 101 1.27 8.44 -5.63
C LEU A 101 0.58 7.46 -6.57
N LEU A 102 -0.72 7.68 -6.81
CA LEU A 102 -1.59 6.87 -7.67
C LEU A 102 -2.27 7.75 -8.72
N PRO A 103 -1.56 8.11 -9.81
CA PRO A 103 -2.15 8.85 -10.90
C PRO A 103 -3.28 8.05 -11.56
N ASP A 104 -4.23 8.75 -12.16
CA ASP A 104 -5.33 8.12 -12.87
C ASP A 104 -4.84 7.29 -14.06
N GLY A 105 -5.23 6.02 -14.08
CA GLY A 105 -4.76 5.03 -15.05
C GLY A 105 -5.19 3.62 -14.68
N HIS A 106 -5.03 2.70 -15.63
CA HIS A 106 -5.22 1.28 -15.38
C HIS A 106 -4.07 0.76 -14.51
N LEU A 107 -4.39 0.06 -13.43
CA LEU A 107 -3.41 -0.54 -12.55
C LEU A 107 -3.09 -1.95 -13.06
N GLU A 108 -1.83 -2.19 -13.38
CA GLU A 108 -1.36 -3.50 -13.84
C GLU A 108 -0.32 -4.07 -12.88
N LEU A 109 -0.32 -5.38 -12.71
CA LEU A 109 0.60 -6.13 -11.84
C LEU A 109 1.96 -6.42 -12.50
N GLY A 110 2.45 -5.49 -13.32
CA GLY A 110 3.74 -5.64 -13.99
C GLY A 110 4.91 -5.14 -13.14
N ARG A 111 6.11 -5.60 -13.53
CA ARG A 111 7.37 -5.24 -12.84
C ARG A 111 7.70 -3.75 -13.00
N LEU A 112 7.37 -3.17 -14.15
CA LEU A 112 7.65 -1.76 -14.43
C LEU A 112 6.77 -0.86 -13.57
N GLU A 113 5.50 -1.22 -13.43
CA GLU A 113 4.48 -0.51 -12.70
C GLU A 113 4.77 -0.54 -11.20
N LYS A 114 5.19 -1.72 -10.68
CA LYS A 114 5.68 -1.87 -9.31
C LYS A 114 6.88 -0.96 -9.01
N ARG A 115 7.89 -0.96 -9.88
CA ARG A 115 9.05 -0.06 -9.74
C ARG A 115 8.64 1.40 -9.79
N SER A 116 7.77 1.76 -10.74
CA SER A 116 7.29 3.12 -10.89
C SER A 116 6.49 3.58 -9.67
N PHE A 117 5.67 2.70 -9.08
CA PHE A 117 4.98 2.96 -7.83
C PHE A 117 5.97 3.14 -6.67
N HIS A 118 6.97 2.26 -6.56
CA HIS A 118 8.01 2.38 -5.54
C HIS A 118 8.71 3.75 -5.60
N ASP A 119 9.12 4.20 -6.79
CA ASP A 119 9.76 5.52 -6.97
C ASP A 119 8.84 6.68 -6.60
N ARG A 120 7.51 6.52 -6.78
CA ARG A 120 6.52 7.51 -6.35
C ARG A 120 6.27 7.46 -4.85
N LEU A 121 6.27 6.26 -4.26
CA LEU A 121 6.11 6.07 -2.82
C LEU A 121 7.27 6.69 -2.05
N ASP A 122 8.50 6.51 -2.53
CA ASP A 122 9.69 7.12 -1.94
C ASP A 122 9.58 8.67 -1.91
N LYS A 123 9.19 9.28 -3.04
CA LYS A 123 8.92 10.72 -3.12
C LYS A 123 7.76 11.17 -2.24
N PHE A 124 6.69 10.38 -2.22
CA PHE A 124 5.51 10.64 -1.39
C PHE A 124 5.89 10.70 0.09
N LEU A 125 6.69 9.74 0.58
CA LEU A 125 7.13 9.69 1.98
C LEU A 125 7.90 10.95 2.39
N VAL A 126 8.77 11.45 1.52
CA VAL A 126 9.49 12.72 1.77
C VAL A 126 8.51 13.89 1.82
N GLU A 127 7.52 13.91 0.94
CA GLU A 127 6.55 15.01 0.84
C GLU A 127 5.60 15.09 2.04
N ILE A 128 5.14 13.94 2.53
CA ILE A 128 4.18 13.85 3.65
C ILE A 128 4.84 13.75 5.02
N HIS A 129 6.18 13.73 5.07
CA HIS A 129 6.93 13.63 6.33
C HIS A 129 6.57 14.79 7.27
N GLY A 130 6.14 14.44 8.49
CA GLY A 130 5.70 15.42 9.50
C GLY A 130 4.36 16.10 9.20
N LEU A 131 3.69 15.75 8.10
CA LEU A 131 2.37 16.28 7.74
C LEU A 131 1.26 15.27 7.99
N LEU A 132 1.49 14.01 7.65
CA LEU A 132 0.51 12.94 7.80
C LEU A 132 0.59 12.29 9.20
N CYS A 133 -0.52 12.30 9.89
CA CYS A 133 -0.78 11.51 11.09
C CYS A 133 -1.54 10.22 10.72
N LEU A 134 -1.16 9.10 11.35
CA LEU A 134 -1.77 7.78 11.12
C LEU A 134 -2.73 7.36 12.24
N THR A 135 -2.81 8.13 13.34
CA THR A 135 -3.57 7.80 14.56
C THR A 135 -5.07 7.87 14.38
#